data_AF-A0A369VEJ1-F1
#
_entry.id   AF-A0A369VEJ1-F1
#
_cell.length_a   1.000
_cell.length_b   1.000
_cell.length_c   1.000
_cell.angle_alpha   90.00
_cell.angle_beta   90.00
_cell.angle_gamma   90.00
#
_symmetry.space_group_name_H-M   'P 1'
#
loop_
_entity.id
_entity.type
_entity.pdbx_description
1 polymer ?
#
loop_
_entity_poly.entity_id
_entity_poly.type
_entity_poly.pdbx_seq_one_letter_code
_entity_poly.pdbx_strand_id
1 'polypeptide(L)'
;MLLQRVITALVLLAILLPALFYPSTVPFTLVVLALMAAGAWEWGRLSGYGQAGSLAVGAACVALCGASWALGWIDHPLTALWIVGGGLWVLGAAWLLHAGVPGWARIPAALRLVAGVLALWLAWLAVVQARHLGVNFLLSVLVLVWVADIFAYFAGRAFGLRFTKNKLAPSISPGKSWEGVWGGL
;
A
#
# COMPACT_ATOMS: atom_id res chain seq x y z
N MET A 1 -16.46 21.53 -4.42
CA MET A 1 -15.80 20.21 -4.18
C MET A 1 -14.38 20.12 -4.75
N LEU A 2 -14.06 20.71 -5.91
CA LEU A 2 -12.69 20.72 -6.44
C LEU A 2 -11.71 21.53 -5.57
N LEU A 3 -12.11 22.72 -5.12
CA LEU A 3 -11.26 23.57 -4.28
C LEU A 3 -10.80 22.87 -3.00
N GLN A 4 -11.71 22.18 -2.30
CA GLN A 4 -11.38 21.42 -1.09
C GLN A 4 -10.35 20.32 -1.36
N ARG A 5 -10.49 19.59 -2.48
CA ARG A 5 -9.54 18.54 -2.89
C ARG A 5 -8.14 19.12 -3.15
N VAL A 6 -8.08 20.25 -3.85
CA VAL A 6 -6.82 20.95 -4.13
C VAL A 6 -6.16 21.43 -2.83
N ILE A 7 -6.93 22.05 -1.93
CA ILE A 7 -6.42 22.51 -0.64
C ILE A 7 -5.87 21.34 0.18
N THR A 8 -6.60 20.22 0.28
CA THR A 8 -6.11 19.04 1.02
C THR A 8 -4.83 18.47 0.43
N ALA A 9 -4.72 18.42 -0.91
CA ALA A 9 -3.53 17.93 -1.57
C ALA A 9 -2.32 18.85 -1.29
N LEU A 10 -2.52 20.17 -1.37
CA LEU A 10 -1.47 21.15 -1.06
C LEU A 10 -1.01 21.07 0.41
N VAL A 11 -1.94 20.92 1.35
CA VAL A 11 -1.61 20.76 2.78
C VAL A 11 -0.82 19.48 3.03
N LEU A 12 -1.25 18.35 2.46
CA LEU A 12 -0.53 17.08 2.60
C LEU A 12 0.88 17.17 2.00
N LEU A 13 1.02 17.83 0.86
CA LEU A 13 2.32 18.06 0.20
C LEU A 13 3.22 19.00 1.01
N ALA A 14 2.65 20.05 1.62
CA ALA A 14 3.36 20.96 2.51
C ALA A 14 3.86 20.29 3.79
N ILE A 15 3.24 19.19 4.23
CA ILE A 15 3.72 18.38 5.36
C ILE A 15 4.75 17.34 4.87
N LEU A 16 4.45 16.65 3.77
CA LEU A 16 5.25 15.53 3.27
C LEU A 16 6.62 15.99 2.74
N LEU A 17 6.69 17.07 1.96
CA LEU A 17 7.96 17.47 1.34
C LEU A 17 9.02 17.91 2.35
N PRO A 18 8.72 18.77 3.35
CA PRO A 18 9.71 19.08 4.38
C PRO A 18 10.14 17.84 5.15
N ALA A 19 9.22 16.95 5.51
CA ALA A 19 9.55 15.71 6.20
C ALA A 19 10.44 14.80 5.34
N LEU A 20 10.17 14.72 4.03
CA LEU A 20 10.93 13.94 3.07
C LEU A 20 12.35 14.46 2.88
N PHE A 21 12.54 15.77 2.70
CA PHE A 21 13.84 16.38 2.41
C PHE A 21 14.65 16.78 3.65
N TYR A 22 14.09 16.65 4.85
CA TYR A 22 14.82 16.93 6.08
C TYR A 22 16.06 16.01 6.21
N PRO A 23 17.21 16.49 6.72
CA PRO A 23 18.44 15.69 6.81
C PRO A 23 18.27 14.39 7.62
N SER A 24 17.50 14.44 8.71
CA SER A 24 17.13 13.24 9.48
C SER A 24 15.94 12.50 8.84
N THR A 25 15.93 11.17 8.91
CA THR A 25 14.82 10.32 8.44
C THR A 25 13.62 10.32 9.41
N VAL A 26 13.81 10.84 10.63
CA VAL A 26 12.83 10.77 11.73
C VAL A 26 11.50 11.46 11.35
N PRO A 27 11.47 12.70 10.81
CA PRO A 27 10.19 13.35 10.48
C PRO A 27 9.39 12.57 9.44
N PHE A 28 10.05 12.07 8.39
CA PHE A 28 9.40 11.23 7.38
C PHE A 28 8.84 9.95 7.99
N THR A 29 9.62 9.28 8.83
CA THR A 29 9.25 8.03 9.51
C THR A 29 7.97 8.21 10.34
N LEU A 30 7.87 9.33 11.08
CA LEU A 30 6.69 9.67 11.88
C LEU A 30 5.47 10.00 11.01
N VAL A 31 5.64 10.73 9.91
CA VAL A 31 4.55 11.01 8.96
C VAL A 31 4.00 9.71 8.38
N VAL A 32 4.86 8.84 7.87
CA VAL A 32 4.42 7.55 7.30
C VAL A 32 3.81 6.65 8.37
N LEU A 33 4.31 6.68 9.61
CA LEU A 33 3.72 5.96 10.74
C LEU A 33 2.28 6.41 11.01
N ALA A 34 2.03 7.71 11.04
CA ALA A 34 0.68 8.25 11.20
C ALA A 34 -0.26 7.84 10.06
N LEU A 35 0.23 7.85 8.81
CA LEU A 35 -0.55 7.41 7.65
C LEU A 35 -0.89 5.91 7.72
N MET A 36 0.05 5.07 8.13
CA MET A 36 -0.18 3.62 8.26
C MET A 36 -1.11 3.30 9.44
N ALA A 37 -1.04 4.06 10.54
CA ALA A 37 -1.99 3.97 11.64
C ALA A 37 -3.42 4.31 11.19
N ALA A 38 -3.58 5.38 10.41
CA ALA A 38 -4.87 5.75 9.83
C ALA A 38 -5.40 4.66 8.87
N GLY A 39 -4.54 4.12 8.01
CA GLY A 39 -4.88 3.01 7.12
C GLY A 39 -5.29 1.74 7.89
N ALA A 40 -4.63 1.44 9.01
CA ALA A 40 -4.97 0.31 9.86
C ALA A 40 -6.30 0.53 10.60
N TRP A 41 -6.58 1.76 11.04
CA TRP A 41 -7.89 2.13 11.58
C TRP A 41 -9.00 1.95 10.54
N GLU A 42 -8.80 2.41 9.30
CA GLU A 42 -9.75 2.18 8.20
C GLU A 42 -9.93 0.69 7.91
N TRP A 43 -8.84 -0.09 7.91
CA TRP A 43 -8.89 -1.53 7.74
C TRP A 43 -9.73 -2.23 8.82
N GLY A 44 -9.62 -1.78 10.07
CA GLY A 44 -10.47 -2.25 11.18
C GLY A 44 -11.95 -2.00 10.91
N ARG A 45 -12.31 -0.80 10.42
CA ARG A 45 -13.70 -0.46 10.07
C ARG A 45 -14.22 -1.30 8.90
N LEU A 46 -13.40 -1.47 7.85
CA LEU A 46 -13.73 -2.32 6.71
C LEU A 46 -13.89 -3.79 7.09
N SER A 47 -13.22 -4.21 8.16
CA SER A 47 -13.34 -5.56 8.74
C SER A 47 -14.56 -5.73 9.67
N GLY A 48 -15.39 -4.69 9.83
CA GLY A 48 -16.63 -4.73 10.62
C GLY A 48 -16.46 -4.42 12.11
N TYR A 49 -15.28 -3.96 12.55
CA TYR A 49 -15.08 -3.56 13.94
C TYR A 49 -15.68 -2.17 14.22
N GLY A 50 -16.20 -1.98 15.43
CA GLY A 50 -16.62 -0.67 15.93
C GLY A 50 -15.44 0.30 16.11
N GLN A 51 -15.71 1.51 16.59
CA GLN A 51 -14.68 2.56 16.76
C GLN A 51 -13.53 2.10 17.67
N ALA A 52 -13.84 1.50 18.82
CA ALA A 52 -12.83 1.03 19.77
C ALA A 52 -11.94 -0.08 19.18
N GLY A 53 -12.54 -1.05 18.48
CA GLY A 53 -11.79 -2.12 17.81
C GLY A 53 -10.91 -1.57 16.68
N SER A 54 -11.41 -0.63 15.89
CA SER A 54 -10.63 0.01 14.82
C SER A 54 -9.46 0.82 15.36
N LEU A 55 -9.65 1.52 16.50
CA LEU A 55 -8.56 2.20 17.19
C LEU A 55 -7.51 1.21 17.72
N ALA A 56 -7.95 0.06 18.25
CA ALA A 56 -7.03 -0.99 18.69
C ALA A 56 -6.21 -1.56 17.53
N VAL A 57 -6.80 -1.71 16.33
CA VAL A 57 -6.09 -2.14 15.11
C VAL A 57 -5.06 -1.09 14.69
N GLY A 58 -5.41 0.20 14.70
CA GLY A 58 -4.47 1.29 14.46
C GLY A 58 -3.32 1.30 15.47
N ALA A 59 -3.62 1.15 16.76
CA ALA A 59 -2.62 1.08 17.82
C ALA A 59 -1.70 -0.14 17.70
N ALA A 60 -2.24 -1.30 17.31
CA ALA A 60 -1.45 -2.50 17.04
C ALA A 60 -0.49 -2.30 15.87
N CYS A 61 -0.93 -1.65 14.79
CA CYS A 61 -0.06 -1.28 13.67
C CYS A 61 1.08 -0.34 14.12
N VAL A 62 0.75 0.69 14.91
CA VAL A 62 1.76 1.61 15.48
C VAL A 62 2.75 0.86 16.36
N ALA A 63 2.28 -0.04 17.22
CA ALA A 63 3.13 -0.83 18.10
C ALA A 63 4.10 -1.72 17.30
N LEU A 64 3.63 -2.38 16.23
CA LEU A 64 4.47 -3.20 15.36
C LEU A 64 5.53 -2.38 14.63
N CYS A 65 5.15 -1.25 14.01
CA CYS A 65 6.08 -0.36 13.35
C CYS A 65 7.09 0.24 14.34
N GLY A 66 6.61 0.73 15.50
CA GLY A 66 7.44 1.30 16.55
C GLY A 66 8.41 0.30 17.18
N ALA A 67 7.97 -0.94 17.40
CA ALA A 67 8.86 -2.01 17.87
C ALA A 67 9.93 -2.34 16.83
N SER A 68 9.56 -2.45 15.55
CA SER A 68 10.51 -2.69 14.46
C SER A 68 11.54 -1.57 14.35
N TRP A 69 11.10 -0.32 14.54
CA TRP A 69 11.98 0.85 14.58
C TRP A 69 12.94 0.80 15.76
N ALA A 70 12.42 0.57 16.98
CA ALA A 70 13.22 0.52 18.20
C ALA A 70 14.26 -0.62 18.17
N LEU A 71 13.94 -1.72 17.49
CA LEU A 71 14.85 -2.85 17.27
C LEU A 71 15.88 -2.60 16.15
N GLY A 72 15.88 -1.42 15.50
CA GLY A 72 16.84 -1.07 14.46
C GLY A 72 16.61 -1.78 13.12
N TRP A 73 15.44 -2.38 12.89
CA TRP A 73 15.19 -3.16 11.66
C TRP A 73 15.27 -2.32 10.38
N ILE A 74 15.11 -1.01 10.51
CA ILE A 74 15.18 -0.05 9.39
C ILE A 74 16.61 0.12 8.91
N ASP A 75 17.60 -0.09 9.79
CA ASP A 75 19.02 0.10 9.50
C ASP A 75 19.69 -1.20 9.01
N HIS A 76 18.96 -2.31 9.00
CA HIS A 76 19.47 -3.63 8.62
C HIS A 76 18.83 -4.16 7.32
N PRO A 77 19.60 -4.89 6.48
CA PRO A 77 19.05 -5.54 5.30
C PRO A 77 18.14 -6.70 5.70
N LEU A 78 16.83 -6.53 5.50
CA LEU A 78 15.81 -7.54 5.82
C LEU A 78 15.52 -8.45 4.62
N THR A 79 16.56 -8.97 3.96
CA THR A 79 16.43 -9.71 2.69
C THR A 79 15.43 -10.87 2.77
N ALA A 80 15.48 -11.66 3.85
CA ALA A 80 14.53 -12.76 4.05
C ALA A 80 13.08 -12.26 4.15
N LEU A 81 12.85 -11.15 4.85
CA LEU A 81 11.53 -10.53 4.96
C LEU A 81 11.04 -10.02 3.59
N TRP A 82 11.93 -9.44 2.77
CA TRP A 82 11.56 -8.96 1.44
C TRP A 82 11.22 -10.09 0.47
N ILE A 83 11.95 -11.19 0.52
CA ILE A 83 11.66 -12.38 -0.30
C ILE A 83 10.34 -13.01 0.12
N VAL A 84 10.16 -13.27 1.43
CA VAL A 84 8.94 -13.93 1.94
C VAL A 84 7.74 -13.01 1.81
N GLY A 85 7.85 -11.75 2.26
CA GLY A 85 6.78 -10.76 2.20
C GLY A 85 6.39 -10.40 0.77
N GLY A 86 7.37 -10.17 -0.11
CA GLY A 86 7.12 -9.92 -1.53
C GLY A 86 6.53 -11.14 -2.24
N GLY A 87 7.02 -12.35 -1.93
CA GLY A 87 6.47 -13.61 -2.44
C GLY A 87 5.02 -13.83 -2.00
N LEU A 88 4.72 -13.65 -0.71
CA LEU A 88 3.36 -13.73 -0.17
C LEU A 88 2.44 -12.67 -0.79
N TRP A 89 2.94 -11.46 -1.03
CA TRP A 89 2.19 -10.39 -1.69
C TRP A 89 1.82 -10.78 -3.12
N VAL A 90 2.79 -11.20 -3.93
CA VAL A 90 2.57 -11.56 -5.34
C VAL A 90 1.68 -12.79 -5.47
N LEU A 91 2.01 -13.87 -4.77
CA LEU A 91 1.26 -15.14 -4.82
C LEU A 91 -0.14 -14.97 -4.21
N GLY A 92 -0.25 -14.26 -3.09
CA GLY A 92 -1.52 -13.98 -2.43
C GLY A 92 -2.43 -13.09 -3.27
N ALA A 93 -1.89 -12.03 -3.88
CA ALA A 93 -2.64 -11.19 -4.80
C ALA A 93 -3.11 -11.97 -6.04
N ALA A 94 -2.26 -12.79 -6.64
CA ALA A 94 -2.64 -13.63 -7.78
C ALA A 94 -3.77 -14.61 -7.42
N TRP A 95 -3.66 -15.27 -6.27
CA TRP A 95 -4.70 -16.17 -5.76
C TRP A 95 -6.01 -15.44 -5.47
N LEU A 96 -5.97 -14.27 -4.82
CA LEU A 96 -7.17 -13.47 -4.52
C LEU A 96 -7.85 -12.95 -5.79
N LEU A 97 -7.07 -12.53 -6.79
CA LEU A 97 -7.60 -12.11 -8.08
C LEU A 97 -8.30 -13.27 -8.80
N HIS A 98 -7.73 -14.48 -8.72
CA HIS A 98 -8.34 -15.67 -9.29
C HIS A 98 -9.60 -16.12 -8.53
N ALA A 99 -9.55 -16.12 -7.19
CA ALA A 99 -10.64 -16.54 -6.33
C ALA A 99 -11.83 -15.55 -6.31
N GLY A 100 -11.59 -14.29 -6.66
CA GLY A 100 -12.62 -13.26 -6.74
C GLY A 100 -13.23 -12.87 -5.39
N VAL A 101 -14.31 -12.09 -5.43
CA VAL A 101 -15.09 -11.69 -4.24
C VAL A 101 -15.59 -12.89 -3.41
N PRO A 102 -16.05 -14.02 -4.00
CA PRO A 102 -16.46 -15.19 -3.22
C PRO A 102 -15.31 -15.82 -2.44
N GLY A 103 -14.09 -15.81 -3.00
CA GLY A 103 -12.89 -16.26 -2.32
C GLY A 103 -12.57 -15.41 -1.08
N TRP A 104 -12.66 -14.09 -1.21
CA TRP A 104 -12.45 -13.15 -0.10
C TRP A 104 -13.40 -13.40 1.08
N ALA A 105 -14.69 -13.64 0.79
CA ALA A 105 -15.71 -13.88 1.82
C ALA A 105 -15.49 -15.16 2.63
N ARG A 106 -14.82 -16.18 2.06
CA ARG A 106 -14.51 -17.44 2.73
C ARG A 106 -13.37 -17.33 3.74
N ILE A 107 -12.54 -16.29 3.64
CA ILE A 107 -11.40 -16.11 4.53
C ILE A 107 -11.91 -15.69 5.92
N PRO A 108 -11.46 -16.33 7.01
CA PRO A 108 -11.83 -15.93 8.36
C PRO A 108 -11.56 -14.44 8.61
N ALA A 109 -12.46 -13.76 9.30
CA ALA A 109 -12.35 -12.32 9.56
C ALA A 109 -11.05 -11.96 10.30
N ALA A 110 -10.64 -12.79 11.26
CA ALA A 110 -9.37 -12.63 11.98
C ALA A 110 -8.16 -12.69 11.03
N LEU A 111 -8.16 -13.62 10.07
CA LEU A 111 -7.05 -13.75 9.12
C LEU A 111 -6.98 -12.55 8.15
N ARG A 112 -8.13 -12.05 7.68
CA ARG A 112 -8.19 -10.81 6.88
C ARG A 112 -7.66 -9.61 7.66
N LEU A 113 -8.05 -9.49 8.93
CA LEU A 113 -7.59 -8.42 9.79
C LEU A 113 -6.07 -8.44 9.93
N VAL A 114 -5.51 -9.59 10.34
CA VAL A 114 -4.07 -9.76 10.53
C VAL A 114 -3.31 -9.54 9.22
N ALA A 115 -3.79 -10.11 8.11
CA ALA A 115 -3.15 -9.96 6.80
C ALA A 115 -3.06 -8.48 6.37
N GLY A 116 -4.12 -7.70 6.57
CA GLY A 116 -4.09 -6.27 6.23
C GLY A 116 -3.15 -5.46 7.13
N VAL A 117 -3.13 -5.74 8.44
CA VAL A 117 -2.18 -5.09 9.37
C VAL A 117 -0.74 -5.43 9.01
N LEU A 118 -0.45 -6.70 8.70
CA LEU A 118 0.89 -7.12 8.28
C LEU A 118 1.29 -6.50 6.93
N ALA A 119 0.37 -6.36 5.98
CA ALA A 119 0.62 -5.68 4.71
C ALA A 119 0.96 -4.19 4.92
N LEU A 120 0.20 -3.49 5.77
CA LEU A 120 0.46 -2.09 6.11
C LEU A 120 1.80 -1.91 6.86
N TRP A 121 2.09 -2.80 7.81
CA TRP A 121 3.38 -2.82 8.52
C TRP A 121 4.56 -3.06 7.56
N LEU A 122 4.43 -4.03 6.64
CA LEU A 122 5.46 -4.31 5.65
C LEU A 122 5.67 -3.13 4.69
N ALA A 123 4.58 -2.48 4.27
CA ALA A 123 4.63 -1.27 3.44
C ALA A 123 5.31 -0.10 4.19
N TRP A 124 5.02 0.08 5.48
CA TRP A 124 5.69 1.07 6.32
C TRP A 124 7.20 0.83 6.33
N LEU A 125 7.64 -0.41 6.63
CA LEU A 125 9.05 -0.77 6.64
C LEU A 125 9.71 -0.52 5.28
N ALA A 126 9.06 -0.90 4.18
CA ALA A 126 9.61 -0.75 2.84
C ALA A 126 9.83 0.72 2.47
N VAL A 127 8.83 1.57 2.73
CA VAL A 127 8.89 3.00 2.41
C VAL A 127 9.91 3.73 3.28
N VAL A 128 9.99 3.39 4.57
CA VAL A 128 10.98 4.00 5.47
C VAL A 128 12.40 3.52 5.15
N GLN A 129 12.62 2.23 4.89
CA GLN A 129 13.93 1.75 4.42
C GLN A 129 14.33 2.38 3.09
N ALA A 130 13.40 2.53 2.14
CA ALA A 130 13.68 3.22 0.87
C ALA A 130 14.14 4.67 1.11
N ARG A 131 13.53 5.37 2.08
CA ARG A 131 13.96 6.71 2.49
C ARG A 131 15.32 6.72 3.19
N HIS A 132 15.64 5.69 3.97
CA HIS A 132 16.97 5.54 4.59
C HIS A 132 18.06 5.30 3.54
N LEU A 133 17.78 4.51 2.50
CA LEU A 133 18.70 4.31 1.36
C LEU A 133 18.94 5.60 0.58
N GLY A 134 17.91 6.45 0.49
CA GLY A 134 18.05 7.82 0.01
C GLY A 134 16.78 8.36 -0.61
N VAL A 135 16.64 9.69 -0.61
CA VAL A 135 15.46 10.36 -1.19
C VAL A 135 15.28 10.00 -2.67
N ASN A 136 16.37 9.92 -3.43
CA ASN A 136 16.33 9.55 -4.85
C ASN A 136 15.81 8.13 -5.07
N PHE A 137 16.17 7.19 -4.19
CA PHE A 137 15.70 5.80 -4.27
C PHE A 137 14.21 5.70 -3.94
N LEU A 138 13.75 6.39 -2.88
CA LEU A 138 12.32 6.46 -2.59
C LEU A 138 11.55 7.10 -3.75
N LEU A 139 12.03 8.23 -4.30
CA LEU A 139 11.37 8.92 -5.40
C LEU A 139 11.36 8.06 -6.68
N SER A 140 12.41 7.28 -6.97
CA SER A 140 12.41 6.40 -8.13
C SER A 140 11.35 5.29 -8.00
N VAL A 141 11.18 4.72 -6.80
CA VAL A 141 10.11 3.74 -6.52
C VAL A 141 8.73 4.37 -6.68
N LEU A 142 8.51 5.58 -6.14
CA LEU A 142 7.23 6.28 -6.26
C LEU A 142 6.90 6.62 -7.72
N VAL A 143 7.89 7.15 -8.47
CA VAL A 143 7.74 7.44 -9.89
C VAL A 143 7.44 6.17 -10.68
N LEU A 144 8.10 5.05 -10.38
CA LEU A 144 7.83 3.77 -11.04
C LEU A 144 6.36 3.36 -10.85
N VAL A 145 5.83 3.40 -9.63
CA VAL A 145 4.43 3.05 -9.35
C VAL A 145 3.46 4.01 -10.04
N TRP A 146 3.72 5.32 -10.00
CA TRP A 146 2.86 6.32 -10.66
C TRP A 146 2.85 6.15 -12.17
N VAL A 147 4.03 5.91 -12.76
CA VAL A 147 4.18 5.69 -14.20
C VAL A 147 3.43 4.41 -14.60
N ALA A 148 3.59 3.32 -13.85
CA ALA A 148 2.87 2.06 -14.10
C ALA A 148 1.35 2.26 -14.07
N ASP A 149 0.81 3.00 -13.10
CA ASP A 149 -0.62 3.30 -13.01
C ASP A 149 -1.11 4.15 -14.20
N ILE A 150 -0.34 5.17 -14.59
CA ILE A 150 -0.66 6.04 -15.74
C ILE A 150 -0.70 5.20 -17.02
N PHE A 151 0.31 4.40 -17.29
CA PHE A 151 0.36 3.56 -18.49
C PHE A 151 -0.71 2.47 -18.46
N ALA A 152 -0.98 1.85 -17.32
CA ALA A 152 -2.06 0.87 -17.20
C ALA A 152 -3.43 1.47 -17.50
N TYR A 153 -3.69 2.70 -17.05
CA TYR A 153 -4.92 3.42 -17.36
C TYR A 153 -5.04 3.74 -18.86
N PHE A 154 -4.01 4.31 -19.47
CA PHE A 154 -4.06 4.69 -20.89
C PHE A 154 -4.10 3.47 -21.81
N ALA A 155 -3.31 2.44 -21.54
CA ALA A 155 -3.33 1.19 -22.31
C ALA A 155 -4.65 0.46 -22.13
N GLY A 156 -5.19 0.38 -20.91
CA GLY A 156 -6.50 -0.20 -20.64
C GLY A 156 -7.65 0.56 -21.33
N ARG A 157 -7.57 1.89 -21.42
CA ARG A 157 -8.58 2.70 -22.11
C ARG A 157 -8.48 2.60 -23.64
N ALA A 158 -7.27 2.56 -24.19
CA ALA A 158 -7.05 2.57 -25.65
C ALA A 158 -7.15 1.17 -26.28
N PHE A 159 -6.66 0.14 -25.58
CA PHE A 159 -6.53 -1.23 -26.07
C PHE A 159 -7.32 -2.25 -25.28
N GLY A 160 -8.00 -1.85 -24.21
CA GLY A 160 -8.80 -2.76 -23.38
C GLY A 160 -9.79 -3.56 -24.20
N LEU A 161 -9.76 -4.88 -24.02
CA LEU A 161 -10.60 -5.86 -24.70
C LEU A 161 -10.41 -5.98 -26.23
N ARG A 162 -9.39 -5.31 -26.81
CA ARG A 162 -9.07 -5.46 -28.23
C ARG A 162 -8.27 -6.71 -28.53
N PHE A 163 -7.41 -7.12 -27.60
CA PHE A 163 -6.55 -8.30 -27.76
C PHE A 163 -7.00 -9.47 -26.88
N THR A 164 -7.60 -9.19 -25.72
CA THR A 164 -8.11 -10.18 -24.79
C THR A 164 -9.64 -10.09 -24.69
N LYS A 165 -10.34 -11.22 -24.71
CA LYS A 165 -11.81 -11.23 -24.54
C LYS A 165 -12.24 -11.13 -23.07
N ASN A 166 -11.31 -11.35 -22.14
CA ASN A 166 -11.58 -11.48 -20.72
C ASN A 166 -11.00 -10.30 -19.94
N LYS A 167 -11.83 -9.69 -19.08
CA LYS A 167 -11.36 -8.71 -18.09
C LYS A 167 -10.52 -9.39 -17.01
N LEU A 168 -9.61 -8.64 -16.40
CA LEU A 168 -8.68 -9.18 -15.39
C LEU A 168 -9.43 -9.70 -14.15
N ALA A 169 -10.34 -8.89 -13.61
CA ALA A 169 -11.08 -9.23 -12.40
C ALA A 169 -12.49 -8.61 -12.43
N PRO A 170 -13.41 -9.14 -13.27
CA PRO A 170 -14.72 -8.52 -13.50
C PRO A 170 -15.58 -8.42 -12.24
N SER A 171 -15.41 -9.33 -11.28
CA SER A 171 -16.15 -9.34 -10.00
C SER A 171 -15.57 -8.39 -8.95
N ILE A 172 -14.29 -8.00 -9.05
CA ILE A 172 -13.59 -7.13 -8.07
C ILE A 172 -13.53 -5.69 -8.60
N SER A 173 -13.13 -5.51 -9.86
CA SER A 173 -12.99 -4.20 -10.49
C SER A 173 -13.31 -4.30 -11.99
N PRO A 174 -14.52 -3.88 -12.41
CA PRO A 174 -14.99 -4.02 -13.79
C PRO A 174 -14.16 -3.28 -14.85
N GLY A 175 -13.30 -2.34 -14.44
CA GLY A 175 -12.49 -1.50 -15.32
C GLY A 175 -11.09 -2.05 -15.64
N LYS A 176 -10.62 -3.12 -14.98
CA LYS A 176 -9.27 -3.64 -15.19
C LYS A 176 -9.22 -4.65 -16.35
N SER A 177 -8.32 -4.44 -17.31
CA SER A 177 -8.05 -5.34 -18.45
C SER A 177 -6.61 -5.87 -18.44
N TRP A 178 -6.36 -6.97 -19.14
CA TRP A 178 -5.00 -7.52 -19.30
C TRP A 178 -4.10 -6.61 -20.12
N GLU A 179 -4.64 -5.90 -21.10
CA GLU A 179 -3.89 -4.91 -21.88
C GLU A 179 -3.42 -3.73 -21.02
N GLY A 180 -4.21 -3.37 -19.99
CA GLY A 180 -3.77 -2.40 -18.99
C GLY A 180 -2.60 -2.93 -18.15
N VAL A 181 -2.62 -4.21 -17.75
CA VAL A 181 -1.51 -4.83 -17.00
C VAL A 181 -0.23 -4.80 -17.83
N TRP A 182 -0.30 -5.16 -19.12
CA TRP A 182 0.87 -5.13 -20.00
C TRP A 182 1.36 -3.71 -20.29
N GLY A 183 0.47 -2.71 -20.31
CA GLY A 183 0.90 -1.33 -20.46
C GLY A 183 1.68 -0.81 -19.24
N GLY A 184 1.33 -1.26 -18.04
CA GLY A 184 2.01 -0.86 -16.81
C GLY A 184 3.29 -1.64 -16.47
N LEU A 185 3.55 -2.77 -17.15
CA LEU A 185 4.76 -3.60 -17.01
C LEU A 185 5.83 -3.18 -18.01
#